data_AF-A0A822EU72-F1
#
_entry.id   AF-A0A822EU72-F1
#
_cell.length_a   1.000
_cell.length_b   1.000
_cell.length_c   1.000
_cell.angle_alpha   90.00
_cell.angle_beta   90.00
_cell.angle_gamma   90.00
#
_symmetry.space_group_name_H-M   'P 1'
#
loop_
_entity.id
_entity.type
_entity.pdbx_description
1 polymer ?
#
loop_
_entity_poly.entity_id
_entity_poly.type
_entity_poly.pdbx_seq_one_letter_code
_entity_poly.pdbx_strand_id
1 'polypeptide(L)'
;HAKGDDQFKQHRDSYITEQDFRDISAAKMNTVRIPVGYWITGFDKSGGSDSNGWRMFAPNAINYLDRAIREWAPRNNLVVLISFHAAKGSQNGMDHSASSDPGKSHWGNYPENVRNTLDAVEWLARRYNGDAAFLGIGLLNEPSGIFFAL
;
A
#
# COMPACT_ATOMS: atom_id res chain seq x y z
N HIS A 1 9.74 14.75 -11.22
CA HIS A 1 8.32 14.37 -11.23
C HIS A 1 7.89 13.89 -12.61
N ALA A 2 7.56 14.73 -13.59
CA ALA A 2 7.00 14.32 -14.90
C ALA A 2 7.53 12.99 -15.49
N LYS A 3 8.84 12.89 -15.77
CA LYS A 3 9.44 11.66 -16.32
C LYS A 3 9.22 10.41 -15.44
N GLY A 4 9.36 10.56 -14.12
CA GLY A 4 9.15 9.46 -13.17
C GLY A 4 7.68 9.07 -13.06
N ASP A 5 6.78 10.05 -13.05
CA ASP A 5 5.33 9.80 -13.00
C ASP A 5 4.86 9.04 -14.24
N ASP A 6 5.36 9.41 -15.43
CA ASP A 6 5.08 8.71 -16.69
C ASP A 6 5.63 7.28 -16.69
N GLN A 7 6.85 7.07 -16.19
CA GLN A 7 7.45 5.74 -16.06
C GLN A 7 6.67 4.84 -15.10
N PHE A 8 6.24 5.38 -13.95
CA PHE A 8 5.42 4.63 -13.01
C PHE A 8 4.02 4.34 -13.55
N LYS A 9 3.44 5.26 -14.32
CA LYS A 9 2.18 5.02 -15.02
C LYS A 9 2.34 3.88 -16.03
N GLN A 10 3.36 3.93 -16.88
CA GLN A 10 3.65 2.87 -17.85
C GLN A 10 3.86 1.52 -17.15
N HIS A 11 4.67 1.51 -16.08
CA HIS A 11 4.89 0.31 -15.28
C HIS A 11 3.57 -0.24 -14.73
N ARG A 12 2.73 0.58 -14.09
CA ARG A 12 1.45 0.11 -13.53
C ARG A 12 0.44 -0.30 -14.61
N ASP A 13 0.54 0.24 -15.82
CA ASP A 13 -0.32 -0.15 -16.95
C ASP A 13 0.03 -1.52 -17.54
N SER A 14 1.27 -2.00 -17.36
CA SER A 14 1.75 -3.23 -18.01
C SER A 14 2.27 -4.32 -17.06
N TYR A 15 2.62 -3.99 -15.82
CA TYR A 15 3.28 -4.95 -14.91
C TYR A 15 2.31 -6.00 -14.35
N ILE A 16 1.07 -5.59 -14.04
CA ILE A 16 -0.04 -6.47 -13.66
C ILE A 16 -1.28 -6.00 -14.40
N THR A 17 -1.98 -6.93 -15.01
CA THR A 17 -3.16 -6.75 -15.85
C THR A 17 -4.26 -7.72 -15.45
N GLU A 18 -5.43 -7.65 -16.11
CA GLU A 18 -6.49 -8.64 -15.90
C GLU A 18 -6.05 -10.06 -16.30
N GLN A 19 -5.10 -10.19 -17.24
CA GLN A 19 -4.59 -11.50 -17.65
C GLN A 19 -3.91 -12.22 -16.48
N ASP A 20 -3.15 -11.50 -15.65
CA ASP A 20 -2.50 -12.09 -14.47
C ASP A 20 -3.53 -12.64 -13.46
N PHE A 21 -4.67 -11.96 -13.29
CA PHE A 21 -5.77 -12.45 -12.45
C PHE A 21 -6.44 -13.70 -13.03
N ARG A 22 -6.58 -13.78 -14.36
CA ARG A 22 -7.07 -14.99 -15.04
C ARG A 22 -6.12 -16.15 -14.82
N ASP A 23 -4.82 -15.91 -14.95
CA ASP A 23 -3.79 -16.94 -14.80
C ASP A 23 -3.69 -17.44 -13.35
N ILE A 24 -3.76 -16.55 -12.36
CA ILE A 24 -3.82 -16.89 -10.92
C ILE A 24 -5.04 -17.77 -10.62
N SER A 25 -6.21 -17.41 -11.15
CA SER A 25 -7.43 -18.20 -10.97
C SER A 25 -7.36 -19.56 -11.69
N ALA A 26 -6.78 -19.59 -12.90
CA ALA A 26 -6.54 -20.83 -13.64
C ALA A 26 -5.60 -21.78 -12.89
N ALA A 27 -4.61 -21.22 -12.17
CA ALA A 27 -3.72 -21.93 -11.26
C ALA A 27 -4.38 -22.37 -9.95
N LYS A 28 -5.71 -22.20 -9.81
CA LYS A 28 -6.52 -22.61 -8.65
C LYS A 28 -6.21 -21.87 -7.35
N MET A 29 -5.54 -20.73 -7.43
CA MET A 29 -5.44 -19.80 -6.31
C MET A 29 -6.76 -19.03 -6.15
N ASN A 30 -7.06 -18.58 -4.94
CA ASN A 30 -8.31 -17.88 -4.62
C ASN A 30 -8.09 -16.46 -4.06
N THR A 31 -6.84 -16.07 -3.78
CA THR A 31 -6.53 -14.84 -3.08
C THR A 31 -5.28 -14.18 -3.67
N VAL A 32 -5.30 -12.86 -3.78
CA VAL A 32 -4.12 -12.04 -4.11
C VAL A 32 -3.81 -11.09 -2.96
N ARG A 33 -2.53 -10.95 -2.62
CA ARG A 33 -2.05 -9.99 -1.62
C ARG A 33 -1.39 -8.82 -2.33
N ILE A 34 -1.95 -7.61 -2.20
CA ILE A 34 -1.46 -6.42 -2.92
C ILE A 34 -0.78 -5.46 -1.93
N PRO A 35 0.55 -5.28 -2.01
CA PRO A 35 1.28 -4.33 -1.18
C PRO A 35 1.02 -2.88 -1.63
N VAL A 36 0.77 -2.00 -0.66
CA VAL A 36 0.54 -0.56 -0.86
C VAL A 36 1.38 0.25 0.12
N GLY A 37 1.83 1.43 -0.28
CA GLY A 37 2.50 2.39 0.60
C GLY A 37 1.58 3.51 1.05
N TYR A 38 1.98 4.23 2.10
CA TYR A 38 1.18 5.30 2.70
C TYR A 38 0.77 6.41 1.71
N TRP A 39 1.57 6.63 0.66
CA TRP A 39 1.30 7.59 -0.41
C TRP A 39 0.06 7.25 -1.25
N ILE A 40 -0.49 6.03 -1.14
CA ILE A 40 -1.65 5.59 -1.93
C ILE A 40 -2.90 6.46 -1.69
N THR A 41 -3.01 7.09 -0.53
CA THR A 41 -4.11 8.00 -0.18
C THR A 41 -4.07 9.30 -0.97
N GLY A 42 -2.88 9.71 -1.45
CA GLY A 42 -2.67 11.02 -2.09
C GLY A 42 -2.83 12.21 -1.13
N PHE A 43 -2.75 11.97 0.19
CA PHE A 43 -2.80 13.00 1.22
C PHE A 43 -2.15 12.52 2.52
N ASP A 44 -1.79 13.46 3.39
CA ASP A 44 -1.42 13.20 4.77
C ASP A 44 -2.11 14.20 5.70
N LYS A 45 -2.95 13.69 6.61
CA LYS A 45 -3.70 14.49 7.60
C LYS A 45 -3.06 14.46 8.99
N SER A 46 -2.00 13.67 9.17
CA SER A 46 -1.39 13.45 10.48
C SER A 46 -0.65 14.68 11.02
N GLY A 47 -0.29 15.61 10.15
CA GLY A 47 0.54 16.77 10.47
C GLY A 47 2.04 16.42 10.50
N GLY A 48 2.81 17.18 11.28
CA GLY A 48 4.25 17.02 11.41
C GLY A 48 5.08 17.77 10.37
N SER A 49 6.40 17.70 10.51
CA SER A 49 7.37 18.43 9.67
C SER A 49 7.37 17.98 8.20
N ASP A 50 6.99 16.73 7.94
CA ASP A 50 6.91 16.16 6.59
C ASP A 50 5.47 15.74 6.22
N SER A 51 4.53 16.69 6.21
CA SER A 51 3.14 16.44 5.76
C SER A 51 3.00 16.28 4.24
N ASN A 52 4.09 16.50 3.49
CA ASN A 52 4.07 16.53 2.02
C ASN A 52 4.93 15.42 1.39
N GLY A 53 5.63 14.59 2.18
CA GLY A 53 6.53 13.54 1.69
C GLY A 53 5.88 12.54 0.73
N TRP A 54 4.57 12.31 0.85
CA TRP A 54 3.81 11.48 -0.09
C TRP A 54 3.88 12.00 -1.55
N ARG A 55 4.11 13.30 -1.77
CA ARG A 55 4.24 13.90 -3.12
C ARG A 55 5.51 13.49 -3.85
N MET A 56 6.48 12.89 -3.16
CA MET A 56 7.69 12.33 -3.78
C MET A 56 7.36 11.09 -4.63
N PHE A 57 6.25 10.41 -4.33
CA PHE A 57 5.82 9.19 -5.01
C PHE A 57 4.89 9.50 -6.18
N ALA A 58 4.99 8.68 -7.23
CA ALA A 58 4.15 8.84 -8.40
C ALA A 58 2.66 8.65 -8.07
N PRO A 59 1.78 9.55 -8.55
CA PRO A 59 0.36 9.57 -8.17
C PRO A 59 -0.46 8.46 -8.82
N ASN A 60 -1.76 8.44 -8.52
CA ASN A 60 -2.80 7.64 -9.18
C ASN A 60 -2.71 6.11 -9.00
N ALA A 61 -1.86 5.61 -8.09
CA ALA A 61 -1.80 4.18 -7.77
C ALA A 61 -3.15 3.61 -7.30
N ILE A 62 -3.99 4.42 -6.64
CA ILE A 62 -5.32 4.00 -6.17
C ILE A 62 -6.23 3.50 -7.30
N ASN A 63 -6.13 4.08 -8.50
CA ASN A 63 -6.98 3.68 -9.64
C ASN A 63 -6.68 2.24 -10.08
N TYR A 64 -5.46 1.75 -9.85
CA TYR A 64 -5.07 0.37 -10.16
C TYR A 64 -5.58 -0.59 -9.10
N LEU A 65 -5.53 -0.19 -7.82
CA LEU A 65 -6.11 -0.96 -6.73
C LEU A 65 -7.64 -1.06 -6.86
N ASP A 66 -8.30 0.02 -7.28
CA ASP A 66 -9.74 0.00 -7.58
C ASP A 66 -10.08 -0.99 -8.68
N ARG A 67 -9.33 -0.99 -9.80
CA ARG A 67 -9.53 -1.95 -10.88
C ARG A 67 -9.30 -3.39 -10.40
N ALA A 68 -8.25 -3.62 -9.61
CA ALA A 68 -7.98 -4.93 -9.05
C ALA A 68 -9.14 -5.45 -8.17
N ILE A 69 -9.65 -4.62 -7.25
CA ILE A 69 -10.69 -5.03 -6.28
C ILE A 69 -12.09 -5.06 -6.90
N ARG A 70 -12.45 -4.08 -7.73
CA ARG A 70 -13.83 -3.92 -8.22
C ARG A 70 -14.10 -4.59 -9.55
N GLU A 71 -13.06 -4.91 -10.32
CA GLU A 71 -13.21 -5.46 -11.67
C GLU A 71 -12.50 -6.79 -11.83
N TRP A 72 -11.17 -6.84 -11.65
CA TRP A 72 -10.39 -8.03 -12.00
C TRP A 72 -10.63 -9.17 -11.03
N ALA A 73 -10.58 -8.93 -9.72
CA ALA A 73 -10.78 -9.98 -8.73
C ALA A 73 -12.19 -10.60 -8.78
N PRO A 74 -13.30 -9.82 -8.83
CA PRO A 74 -14.64 -10.38 -8.96
C PRO A 74 -14.85 -11.21 -10.22
N ARG A 75 -14.35 -10.76 -11.38
CA ARG A 75 -14.47 -11.50 -12.66
C ARG A 75 -13.71 -12.82 -12.67
N ASN A 76 -12.72 -12.98 -11.79
CA ASN A 76 -11.85 -14.15 -11.75
C ASN A 76 -12.04 -15.00 -10.48
N ASN A 77 -13.10 -14.76 -9.70
CA ASN A 77 -13.37 -15.46 -8.44
C ASN A 77 -12.17 -15.42 -7.46
N LEU A 78 -11.51 -14.27 -7.39
CA LEU A 78 -10.42 -13.97 -6.48
C LEU A 78 -10.88 -12.96 -5.43
N VAL A 79 -10.26 -13.02 -4.26
CA VAL A 79 -10.35 -11.96 -3.24
C VAL A 79 -8.99 -11.29 -3.02
N VAL A 80 -9.00 -10.06 -2.54
CA VAL A 80 -7.83 -9.19 -2.40
C VAL A 80 -7.59 -8.89 -0.92
N LEU A 81 -6.42 -9.27 -0.42
CA LEU A 81 -5.86 -8.81 0.85
C LEU A 81 -4.95 -7.62 0.58
N ILE A 82 -5.31 -6.43 1.06
CA ILE A 82 -4.42 -5.26 1.00
C ILE A 82 -3.33 -5.44 2.05
N SER A 83 -2.07 -5.24 1.69
CA SER A 83 -0.95 -5.23 2.63
C SER A 83 -0.42 -3.81 2.76
N PHE A 84 -0.59 -3.17 3.92
CA PHE A 84 0.03 -1.87 4.18
C PHE A 84 1.54 -2.06 4.39
N HIS A 85 2.30 -1.89 3.31
CA HIS A 85 3.65 -2.43 3.14
C HIS A 85 4.75 -1.40 3.45
N ALA A 86 4.47 -0.13 3.25
CA ALA A 86 5.40 0.97 3.52
C ALA A 86 4.69 2.08 4.29
N ALA A 87 4.93 2.14 5.59
CA ALA A 87 4.42 3.20 6.45
C ALA A 87 5.31 4.45 6.40
N LYS A 88 4.73 5.62 6.69
CA LYS A 88 5.49 6.87 6.82
C LYS A 88 6.61 6.69 7.85
N GLY A 89 7.81 7.15 7.51
CA GLY A 89 9.00 6.98 8.35
C GLY A 89 9.61 5.58 8.36
N SER A 90 9.08 4.64 7.57
CA SER A 90 9.51 3.23 7.52
C SER A 90 9.41 2.49 8.86
N GLN A 91 8.69 1.37 8.85
CA GLN A 91 8.50 0.51 10.01
C GLN A 91 9.67 -0.45 10.28
N ASN A 92 10.66 -0.54 9.38
CA ASN A 92 11.76 -1.48 9.53
C ASN A 92 13.11 -1.04 8.98
N GLY A 93 13.19 0.15 8.36
CA GLY A 93 14.41 0.70 7.77
C GLY A 93 14.84 0.05 6.46
N MET A 94 14.07 -0.91 5.91
CA MET A 94 14.43 -1.65 4.71
C MET A 94 13.93 -0.94 3.43
N ASP A 95 14.55 -1.26 2.29
CA ASP A 95 14.22 -0.70 0.98
C ASP A 95 12.75 -0.89 0.59
N HIS A 96 12.19 -2.08 0.83
CA HIS A 96 10.79 -2.41 0.52
C HIS A 96 9.76 -1.65 1.36
N SER A 97 10.19 -1.00 2.44
CA SER A 97 9.36 -0.09 3.25
C SER A 97 9.51 1.39 2.86
N ALA A 98 10.23 1.67 1.77
CA ALA A 98 10.56 3.02 1.28
C ALA A 98 11.34 3.87 2.30
N SER A 99 12.28 3.27 3.04
CA SER A 99 13.14 4.01 3.97
C SER A 99 14.04 5.02 3.25
N SER A 100 14.04 6.26 3.72
CA SER A 100 15.02 7.29 3.32
C SER A 100 16.30 7.28 4.18
N ASP A 101 16.33 6.47 5.24
CA ASP A 101 17.45 6.30 6.18
C ASP A 101 17.69 4.79 6.37
N PRO A 102 18.49 4.17 5.48
CA PRO A 102 18.66 2.72 5.45
C PRO A 102 19.04 2.12 6.81
N GLY A 103 18.32 1.08 7.22
CA GLY A 103 18.53 0.39 8.49
C GLY A 103 17.91 1.07 9.71
N LYS A 104 17.28 2.24 9.57
CA LYS A 104 16.59 2.92 10.67
C LYS A 104 15.07 2.94 10.47
N SER A 105 14.34 2.54 11.50
CA SER A 105 12.89 2.73 11.56
C SER A 105 12.57 4.02 12.30
N HIS A 106 11.76 4.87 11.67
CA HIS A 106 11.22 6.10 12.28
C HIS A 106 9.71 6.03 12.49
N TRP A 107 9.02 5.01 11.97
CA TRP A 107 7.56 4.87 12.10
C TRP A 107 7.08 4.95 13.56
N GLY A 108 7.70 4.16 14.45
CA GLY A 108 7.32 4.10 15.87
C GLY A 108 7.84 5.27 16.72
N ASN A 109 8.82 6.03 16.22
CA ASN A 109 9.47 7.11 16.97
C ASN A 109 8.66 8.41 16.95
N TYR A 110 7.75 8.56 15.99
CA TYR A 110 6.99 9.79 15.76
C TYR A 110 5.48 9.48 15.72
N PRO A 111 4.68 10.00 16.68
CA PRO A 111 3.24 9.73 16.74
C PRO A 111 2.46 10.07 15.46
N GLU A 112 2.91 11.07 14.69
CA GLU A 112 2.33 11.44 13.40
C GLU A 112 2.48 10.33 12.34
N ASN A 113 3.56 9.55 12.36
CA ASN A 113 3.75 8.42 11.43
C ASN A 113 2.76 7.29 11.71
N VAL A 114 2.54 7.01 13.00
CA VAL A 114 1.53 6.04 13.45
C VAL A 114 0.13 6.55 13.08
N ARG A 115 -0.17 7.83 13.32
CA ARG A 115 -1.46 8.43 12.95
C ARG A 115 -1.71 8.39 11.44
N ASN A 116 -0.70 8.68 10.62
CA ASN A 116 -0.80 8.57 9.16
C ASN A 116 -1.18 7.13 8.73
N THR A 117 -0.59 6.12 9.37
CA THR A 117 -0.90 4.71 9.10
C THR A 117 -2.36 4.40 9.43
N LEU A 118 -2.84 4.83 10.60
CA LEU A 118 -4.24 4.65 11.02
C LEU A 118 -5.21 5.35 10.06
N ASP A 119 -4.94 6.61 9.71
CA ASP A 119 -5.76 7.39 8.78
C ASP A 119 -5.84 6.73 7.39
N ALA A 120 -4.71 6.22 6.89
CA ALA A 120 -4.64 5.56 5.60
C ALA A 120 -5.39 4.23 5.58
N VAL A 121 -5.20 3.41 6.62
CA VAL A 121 -5.92 2.13 6.76
C VAL A 121 -7.42 2.35 6.91
N GLU A 122 -7.85 3.30 7.74
CA GLU A 122 -9.27 3.64 7.90
C GLU A 122 -9.88 4.12 6.59
N TRP A 123 -9.15 4.94 5.83
CA TRP A 123 -9.59 5.41 4.51
C TRP A 123 -9.74 4.26 3.51
N LEU A 124 -8.79 3.33 3.46
CA LEU A 124 -8.86 2.14 2.59
C LEU A 124 -10.02 1.22 3.00
N ALA A 125 -10.19 0.98 4.30
CA ALA A 125 -11.27 0.16 4.83
C ALA A 125 -12.64 0.76 4.47
N ARG A 126 -12.82 2.07 4.62
CA ARG A 126 -14.05 2.76 4.20
C ARG A 126 -14.25 2.72 2.68
N ARG A 127 -13.19 2.87 1.89
CA ARG A 127 -13.26 2.89 0.42
C ARG A 127 -13.76 1.57 -0.16
N TYR A 128 -13.32 0.44 0.39
CA TYR A 128 -13.62 -0.89 -0.12
C TYR A 128 -14.67 -1.64 0.71
N ASN A 129 -15.26 -0.97 1.72
CA ASN A 129 -16.33 -1.55 2.52
C ASN A 129 -17.52 -1.92 1.62
N GLY A 130 -17.89 -3.20 1.61
CA GLY A 130 -18.97 -3.75 0.79
C GLY A 130 -18.56 -4.22 -0.61
N ASP A 131 -17.31 -3.98 -1.04
CA ASP A 131 -16.81 -4.55 -2.30
C ASP A 131 -16.58 -6.07 -2.13
N ALA A 132 -17.21 -6.88 -2.99
CA ALA A 132 -17.26 -8.34 -2.81
C ALA A 132 -15.89 -9.05 -2.78
N ALA A 133 -14.90 -8.51 -3.48
CA ALA A 133 -13.55 -9.06 -3.50
C ALA A 133 -12.61 -8.47 -2.45
N PHE A 134 -13.08 -7.58 -1.57
CA PHE A 134 -12.25 -7.05 -0.49
C PHE A 134 -12.20 -8.03 0.69
N LEU A 135 -11.05 -8.68 0.90
CA LEU A 135 -10.86 -9.63 2.01
C LEU A 135 -10.53 -8.93 3.33
N GLY A 136 -9.75 -7.85 3.27
CA GLY A 136 -9.29 -7.13 4.45
C GLY A 136 -7.96 -6.41 4.23
N ILE A 137 -7.36 -5.97 5.34
CA ILE A 137 -6.11 -5.19 5.36
C ILE A 137 -5.14 -5.79 6.38
N GLY A 138 -3.94 -6.15 5.94
CA GLY A 138 -2.78 -6.34 6.81
C GLY A 138 -2.24 -4.98 7.24
N LEU A 139 -2.37 -4.66 8.53
CA LEU A 139 -2.20 -3.30 9.07
C LEU A 139 -0.78 -2.73 8.94
N LEU A 140 0.23 -3.59 8.97
CA LEU A 140 1.63 -3.18 8.84
C LEU A 140 2.49 -4.39 8.46
N ASN A 141 3.27 -4.29 7.39
CA ASN A 141 4.19 -5.35 6.96
C ASN A 141 5.50 -5.30 7.75
N GLU A 142 5.92 -6.41 8.35
CA GLU A 142 7.27 -6.61 8.92
C GLU A 142 7.80 -5.44 9.79
N PRO A 143 7.05 -4.91 10.78
CA PRO A 143 7.61 -3.92 11.68
C PRO A 143 8.81 -4.49 12.44
N SER A 144 9.94 -3.78 12.46
CA SER A 144 11.06 -4.18 13.30
C SER A 144 10.81 -3.71 14.73
N GLY A 145 10.85 -4.66 15.67
CA GLY A 145 10.81 -4.33 17.09
C GLY A 145 12.22 -4.11 17.62
N ILE A 146 12.45 -3.02 18.36
CA ILE A 146 13.42 -3.05 19.45
C ILE A 146 12.66 -3.61 20.66
N PHE A 147 12.88 -4.89 20.96
CA PHE A 147 12.55 -5.42 22.28
C PHE A 147 13.56 -4.84 23.27
N PHE A 148 13.18 -3.78 23.99
CA PHE A 148 13.75 -3.60 25.34
C PHE A 148 13.01 -4.62 26.22
N ALA A 149 13.60 -5.80 26.39
CA ALA A 149 13.32 -6.57 27.59
C ALA A 149 13.73 -5.68 28.77
N LEU A 150 12.75 -5.32 29.60
CA LEU A 150 12.96 -4.67 30.89
C LEU A 150 13.90 -5.50 31.77
#